data_AF-A0A1G5ZX81-F1
#
_entry.id   AF-A0A1G5ZX81-F1
#
_cell.length_a   1.000
_cell.length_b   1.000
_cell.length_c   1.000
_cell.angle_alpha   90.00
_cell.angle_beta   90.00
_cell.angle_gamma   90.00
#
_symmetry.space_group_name_H-M   'P 1'
#
loop_
_entity.id
_entity.type
_entity.pdbx_description
1 polymer ?
#
loop_
_entity_poly.entity_id
_entity_poly.type
_entity_poly.pdbx_seq_one_letter_code
_entity_poly.pdbx_strand_id
1 'polypeptide(L)'
;MTSTNLVESLSGLRLEARADNRIQTAVWIKLLNLQAPFFRGFTAGDLASRADGINVTRKLISRSFMTFFSGAVSMIFSIGLMLYFEWRVTLLVVLVSGLFAGVAYLIGKKILSYNFESLELSGKQQGTVLQLLGSIAKLRVAGAEREAFLVWLRTYRRTVTLSLRQSILSNRLHILRSGFGPMLTVVVLVVLGAHSGNLFAFFRSTNDPRPYTPLMSVAEFASFNVALGQFVSAVMSLTRASLFIVMLQPYFQRVRPILEAKEERIGQGSRFSQLSGVIELRDVRFRYAPDAPLVLKGLSMRIPAERFVALVGSSGAGKSSIIRLLLGFDVPESGNIYLDGTDLRFVDLQDMRRQYGVVLQNGRLLAGSIYDNIAAGLPLSEDEAMEALRIAALDDVVKNLPMGLHRHRRGRRDVLRRPAPAAADCARCHTQTARRDHGRGHQRARQCHAAPRHGQSAQPPVHTGCHRSADLNPGVCRPDLRYR
;
A
#
# COMPACT_ATOMS: atom_id res chain seq x y z
N MET A 1 -16.67 -27.98 -19.02
CA MET A 1 -15.85 -27.46 -17.90
C MET A 1 -15.26 -26.07 -18.15
N THR A 2 -14.97 -25.65 -19.39
CA THR A 2 -14.36 -24.33 -19.67
C THR A 2 -15.34 -23.15 -19.62
N SER A 3 -16.61 -23.35 -20.02
CA SER A 3 -17.61 -22.27 -20.05
C SER A 3 -18.05 -21.80 -18.67
N THR A 4 -18.31 -22.72 -17.73
CA THR A 4 -18.73 -22.38 -16.36
C THR A 4 -17.65 -21.64 -15.58
N ASN A 5 -16.40 -22.10 -15.67
CA ASN A 5 -15.26 -21.43 -15.04
C ASN A 5 -15.02 -20.02 -15.63
N LEU A 6 -15.26 -19.86 -16.93
CA LEU A 6 -15.14 -18.57 -17.61
C LEU A 6 -16.25 -17.59 -17.20
N VAL A 7 -17.48 -18.08 -17.06
CA VAL A 7 -18.62 -17.30 -16.54
C VAL A 7 -18.40 -16.92 -15.07
N GLU A 8 -17.94 -17.84 -14.23
CA GLU A 8 -17.61 -17.57 -12.82
C GLU A 8 -16.50 -16.50 -12.72
N SER A 9 -15.43 -16.66 -13.51
CA SER A 9 -14.31 -15.72 -13.52
C SER A 9 -14.72 -14.32 -14.01
N LEU A 10 -15.51 -14.23 -15.09
CA LEU A 10 -16.02 -12.97 -15.61
C LEU A 10 -17.00 -12.29 -14.65
N SER A 11 -17.87 -13.07 -14.01
CA SER A 11 -18.83 -12.57 -13.02
C SER A 11 -18.11 -12.06 -11.78
N GLY A 12 -17.09 -12.81 -11.31
CA GLY A 12 -16.20 -12.39 -10.23
C GLY A 12 -15.48 -11.08 -10.56
N LEU A 13 -14.85 -10.99 -11.74
CA LEU A 13 -14.17 -9.77 -12.18
C LEU A 13 -15.10 -8.56 -12.30
N ARG A 14 -16.33 -8.74 -12.82
CA ARG A 14 -17.32 -7.65 -12.94
C ARG A 14 -17.80 -7.17 -11.57
N LEU A 15 -18.08 -8.11 -10.66
CA LEU A 15 -18.47 -7.79 -9.28
C LEU A 15 -17.32 -7.05 -8.58
N GLU A 16 -16.09 -7.53 -8.77
CA GLU A 16 -14.91 -6.91 -8.20
C GLU A 16 -14.69 -5.50 -8.74
N ALA A 17 -14.73 -5.28 -10.05
CA ALA A 17 -14.47 -3.97 -10.65
C ALA A 17 -15.51 -2.92 -10.23
N ARG A 18 -16.80 -3.28 -10.21
CA ARG A 18 -17.88 -2.36 -9.78
C ARG A 18 -17.76 -1.99 -8.31
N ALA A 19 -17.42 -2.95 -7.46
CA ALA A 19 -17.27 -2.70 -6.04
C ALA A 19 -15.98 -1.91 -5.74
N ASP A 20 -14.92 -2.03 -6.56
CA ASP A 20 -13.64 -1.35 -6.38
C ASP A 20 -13.78 0.16 -6.51
N ASN A 21 -14.37 0.61 -7.61
CA ASN A 21 -14.53 2.04 -7.87
C ASN A 21 -15.39 2.71 -6.79
N ARG A 22 -16.50 2.09 -6.39
CA ARG A 22 -17.40 2.66 -5.36
C ARG A 22 -16.72 2.76 -4.01
N ILE A 23 -16.02 1.70 -3.58
CA ILE A 23 -15.35 1.68 -2.28
C ILE A 23 -14.15 2.61 -2.29
N GLN A 24 -13.33 2.62 -3.34
CA GLN A 24 -12.22 3.55 -3.46
C GLN A 24 -12.68 5.00 -3.33
N THR A 25 -13.71 5.39 -4.07
CA THR A 25 -14.30 6.73 -3.96
C THR A 25 -14.79 7.01 -2.55
N ALA A 26 -15.52 6.08 -1.92
CA ALA A 26 -16.01 6.25 -0.56
C ALA A 26 -14.88 6.38 0.48
N VAL A 27 -13.79 5.63 0.32
CA VAL A 27 -12.60 5.71 1.20
C VAL A 27 -11.94 7.08 1.07
N TRP A 28 -11.77 7.58 -0.15
CA TRP A 28 -11.20 8.91 -0.37
C TRP A 28 -12.10 10.02 0.17
N ILE A 29 -13.41 9.94 -0.06
CA ILE A 29 -14.38 10.89 0.53
C ILE A 29 -14.29 10.86 2.06
N LYS A 30 -14.33 9.66 2.67
CA LYS A 30 -14.21 9.49 4.12
C LYS A 30 -12.91 10.12 4.63
N LEU A 31 -11.77 9.78 4.03
CA LEU A 31 -10.44 10.28 4.44
C LEU A 31 -10.35 11.80 4.33
N LEU A 32 -10.82 12.39 3.23
CA LEU A 32 -10.79 13.84 3.02
C LEU A 32 -11.70 14.59 3.99
N ASN A 33 -12.75 13.93 4.49
CA ASN A 33 -13.68 14.48 5.47
C ASN A 33 -13.27 14.18 6.92
N LEU A 34 -12.16 13.49 7.19
CA LEU A 34 -11.71 13.26 8.57
C LEU A 34 -11.17 14.54 9.21
N GLN A 35 -11.39 14.70 10.51
CA GLN A 35 -10.88 15.85 11.25
C GLN A 35 -9.34 15.89 11.28
N ALA A 36 -8.76 17.08 11.16
CA ALA A 36 -7.31 17.30 11.17
C ALA A 36 -6.53 16.64 12.33
N PRO A 37 -7.06 16.50 13.57
CA PRO A 37 -6.37 15.83 14.67
C PRO A 37 -6.07 14.36 14.39
N PHE A 38 -6.93 13.68 13.61
CA PHE A 38 -6.77 12.27 13.26
C PHE A 38 -5.43 12.01 12.56
N PHE A 39 -5.05 12.87 11.61
CA PHE A 39 -3.83 12.73 10.82
C PHE A 39 -2.54 12.86 11.63
N ARG A 40 -2.58 13.44 12.84
CA ARG A 40 -1.39 13.55 13.71
C ARG A 40 -0.96 12.20 14.28
N GLY A 41 -1.89 11.24 14.41
CA GLY A 41 -1.61 9.92 14.96
C GLY A 41 -0.94 8.96 13.97
N PHE A 42 -0.84 9.31 12.70
CA PHE A 42 -0.41 8.40 11.64
C PHE A 42 0.65 9.02 10.73
N THR A 43 1.56 8.19 10.23
CA THR A 43 2.43 8.60 9.12
C THR A 43 1.68 8.45 7.80
N ALA A 44 2.05 9.21 6.77
CA ALA A 44 1.41 9.12 5.45
C ALA A 44 1.47 7.70 4.87
N GLY A 45 2.57 6.96 5.10
CA GLY A 45 2.72 5.57 4.66
C GLY A 45 1.82 4.60 5.41
N ASP A 46 1.73 4.72 6.74
CA ASP A 46 0.83 3.87 7.54
C ASP A 46 -0.64 4.12 7.19
N LEU A 47 -1.04 5.39 7.02
CA LEU A 47 -2.40 5.73 6.64
C LEU A 47 -2.76 5.22 5.24
N ALA A 48 -1.85 5.35 4.26
CA ALA A 48 -2.05 4.79 2.93
C ALA A 48 -2.20 3.27 2.95
N SER A 49 -1.36 2.56 3.73
CA SER A 49 -1.48 1.11 3.89
C SER A 49 -2.79 0.68 4.56
N ARG A 50 -3.29 1.45 5.53
CA ARG A 50 -4.59 1.20 6.17
C ARG A 50 -5.75 1.43 5.20
N ALA A 51 -5.70 2.50 4.43
CA ALA A 51 -6.72 2.79 3.41
C ALA A 51 -6.78 1.68 2.35
N ASP A 52 -5.63 1.19 1.88
CA ASP A 52 -5.58 0.06 0.96
C ASP A 52 -6.05 -1.26 1.60
N GLY A 53 -5.92 -1.40 2.92
CA GLY A 53 -6.48 -2.51 3.68
C GLY A 53 -7.98 -2.70 3.48
N ILE A 54 -8.73 -1.63 3.15
CA ILE A 54 -10.16 -1.70 2.83
C ILE A 54 -10.39 -2.49 1.53
N ASN A 55 -9.56 -2.25 0.51
CA ASN A 55 -9.61 -3.00 -0.75
C ASN A 55 -9.27 -4.46 -0.54
N VAL A 56 -8.21 -4.72 0.22
CA VAL A 56 -7.78 -6.10 0.53
C VAL A 56 -8.89 -6.85 1.24
N THR A 57 -9.53 -6.22 2.24
CA THR A 57 -10.65 -6.80 2.99
C THR A 57 -11.81 -7.15 2.06
N ARG A 58 -12.20 -6.23 1.16
CA ARG A 58 -13.27 -6.49 0.19
C ARG A 58 -12.94 -7.64 -0.76
N LYS A 59 -11.75 -7.62 -1.37
CA LYS A 59 -11.29 -8.68 -2.29
C LYS A 59 -11.31 -10.04 -1.60
N LEU A 60 -10.87 -10.10 -0.35
CA LEU A 60 -10.91 -11.32 0.47
C LEU A 60 -12.35 -11.79 0.71
N ILE A 61 -13.28 -10.90 1.06
CA ILE A 61 -14.70 -11.25 1.25
C ILE A 61 -15.31 -11.79 -0.04
N SER A 62 -15.19 -11.06 -1.15
CA SER A 62 -15.79 -11.44 -2.44
C SER A 62 -15.26 -12.78 -2.93
N ARG A 63 -13.93 -12.98 -2.90
CA ARG A 63 -13.30 -14.24 -3.33
C ARG A 63 -13.64 -15.41 -2.42
N SER A 64 -13.68 -15.18 -1.10
CA SER A 64 -14.05 -16.23 -0.14
C SER A 64 -15.50 -16.64 -0.34
N PHE A 65 -16.42 -15.69 -0.51
CA PHE A 65 -17.84 -15.98 -0.74
C PHE A 65 -18.05 -16.89 -1.96
N MET A 66 -17.44 -16.55 -3.10
CA MET A 66 -17.54 -17.38 -4.31
C MET A 66 -16.97 -18.78 -4.10
N THR A 67 -15.81 -18.89 -3.44
CA THR A 67 -15.17 -20.18 -3.14
C THR A 67 -16.01 -21.03 -2.18
N PHE A 68 -16.63 -20.42 -1.17
CA PHE A 68 -17.52 -21.12 -0.24
C PHE A 68 -18.78 -21.61 -0.94
N PHE A 69 -19.40 -20.77 -1.77
CA PHE A 69 -20.61 -21.12 -2.48
C PHE A 69 -20.38 -22.27 -3.46
N SER A 70 -19.39 -22.15 -4.35
CA SER A 70 -19.08 -23.21 -5.33
C SER A 70 -18.59 -24.48 -4.64
N GLY A 71 -17.72 -24.34 -3.63
CA GLY A 71 -17.24 -25.45 -2.84
C GLY A 71 -18.35 -26.20 -2.10
N ALA A 72 -19.30 -25.50 -1.47
CA ALA A 72 -20.39 -26.11 -0.73
C ALA A 72 -21.34 -26.88 -1.67
N VAL A 73 -21.70 -26.31 -2.81
CA VAL A 73 -22.52 -26.98 -3.83
C VAL A 73 -21.82 -28.25 -4.34
N SER A 74 -20.54 -28.15 -4.70
CA SER A 74 -19.76 -29.30 -5.13
C SER A 74 -19.63 -30.37 -4.05
N MET A 75 -19.45 -29.98 -2.78
CA MET A 75 -19.32 -30.89 -1.65
C MET A 75 -20.61 -31.66 -1.38
N ILE A 76 -21.76 -30.97 -1.34
CA ILE A 76 -23.08 -31.59 -1.12
C ILE A 76 -23.39 -32.59 -2.23
N PHE A 77 -23.18 -32.18 -3.49
CA PHE A 77 -23.43 -33.04 -4.65
C PHE A 77 -22.51 -34.27 -4.64
N SER A 78 -21.21 -34.10 -4.37
CA SER A 78 -20.26 -35.20 -4.29
C SER A 78 -20.58 -36.18 -3.16
N ILE A 79 -20.93 -35.69 -1.98
CA ILE A 79 -21.34 -36.57 -0.86
C ILE A 79 -22.62 -37.34 -1.24
N GLY A 80 -23.60 -36.68 -1.87
CA GLY A 80 -24.84 -37.33 -2.31
C GLY A 80 -24.59 -38.47 -3.29
N LEU A 81 -23.74 -38.25 -4.30
CA LEU A 81 -23.32 -39.31 -5.23
C LEU A 81 -22.57 -40.45 -4.53
N MET A 82 -21.64 -40.11 -3.63
CA MET A 82 -20.88 -41.13 -2.91
C MET A 82 -21.76 -41.98 -1.97
N LEU A 83 -22.73 -41.36 -1.29
CA LEU A 83 -23.71 -42.05 -0.44
C LEU A 83 -24.63 -42.96 -1.26
N TYR A 84 -24.97 -42.57 -2.49
CA TYR A 84 -25.77 -43.40 -3.40
C TYR A 84 -25.05 -44.69 -3.80
N PHE A 85 -23.74 -44.62 -4.09
CA PHE A 85 -22.96 -45.81 -4.42
C PHE A 85 -22.63 -46.66 -3.19
N GLU A 86 -21.97 -46.08 -2.19
CA GLU A 86 -21.48 -46.82 -1.01
C GLU A 86 -21.43 -45.93 0.24
N TRP A 87 -22.46 -46.02 1.09
CA TRP A 87 -22.56 -45.16 2.28
C TRP A 87 -21.47 -45.42 3.34
N ARG A 88 -21.01 -46.67 3.49
CA ARG A 88 -20.01 -47.07 4.49
C ARG A 88 -18.65 -46.43 4.22
N VAL A 89 -18.21 -46.49 2.96
CA VAL A 89 -16.93 -45.92 2.51
C VAL A 89 -17.02 -44.39 2.52
N THR A 90 -18.18 -43.84 2.16
CA THR A 90 -18.42 -42.39 2.21
C THR A 90 -18.29 -41.83 3.61
N LEU A 91 -18.86 -42.51 4.62
CA LEU A 91 -18.76 -42.08 6.01
C LEU A 91 -17.30 -42.08 6.50
N LEU A 92 -16.51 -43.09 6.12
CA LEU A 92 -15.07 -43.13 6.38
C LEU A 92 -14.35 -41.95 5.72
N VAL A 93 -14.62 -41.68 4.44
CA VAL A 93 -14.01 -40.56 3.70
C VAL A 93 -14.34 -39.20 4.34
N VAL A 94 -15.61 -38.99 4.72
CA VAL A 94 -16.04 -37.75 5.39
C VAL A 94 -15.35 -37.61 6.75
N LEU A 95 -15.23 -38.68 7.53
CA LEU A 95 -14.55 -38.67 8.83
C LEU A 95 -13.06 -38.31 8.70
N VAL A 96 -12.35 -38.97 7.78
CA VAL A 96 -10.92 -38.73 7.52
C VAL A 96 -10.69 -37.30 7.01
N SER A 97 -11.54 -36.80 6.12
CA SER A 97 -11.51 -35.41 5.64
C SER A 97 -11.82 -34.39 6.73
N GLY A 98 -12.75 -34.70 7.64
CA GLY A 98 -13.06 -33.86 8.80
C GLY A 98 -11.87 -33.72 9.75
N LEU A 99 -11.20 -34.84 10.09
CA LEU A 99 -9.99 -34.83 10.90
C LEU A 99 -8.87 -34.02 10.23
N PHE A 100 -8.67 -34.21 8.93
CA PHE A 100 -7.73 -33.43 8.14
C PHE A 100 -8.01 -31.93 8.19
N ALA A 101 -9.27 -31.53 7.97
CA ALA A 101 -9.69 -30.13 8.03
C ALA A 101 -9.46 -29.52 9.42
N GLY A 102 -9.70 -30.29 10.49
CA GLY A 102 -9.40 -29.89 11.86
C GLY A 102 -7.90 -29.61 12.10
N VAL A 103 -7.03 -30.52 11.68
CA VAL A 103 -5.56 -30.34 11.77
C VAL A 103 -5.11 -29.13 10.94
N ALA A 104 -5.62 -28.99 9.71
CA ALA A 104 -5.34 -27.88 8.83
C ALA A 104 -5.77 -26.53 9.44
N TYR A 105 -6.94 -26.49 10.10
CA TYR A 105 -7.44 -25.30 10.78
C TYR A 105 -6.55 -24.88 11.97
N LEU A 106 -6.09 -25.83 12.79
CA LEU A 106 -5.19 -25.55 13.91
C LEU A 106 -3.85 -24.96 13.45
N ILE A 107 -3.23 -25.55 12.42
CA ILE A 107 -2.01 -25.01 11.79
C ILE A 107 -2.29 -23.63 11.20
N GLY A 108 -3.45 -23.47 10.57
CA GLY A 108 -3.97 -22.23 10.02
C GLY A 108 -4.04 -21.08 11.01
N LYS A 109 -4.58 -21.32 12.21
CA LYS A 109 -4.63 -20.30 13.28
C LYS A 109 -3.23 -19.78 13.65
N LYS A 110 -2.23 -20.67 13.68
CA LYS A 110 -0.84 -20.27 13.99
C LYS A 110 -0.20 -19.48 12.85
N ILE A 111 -0.46 -19.86 11.58
CA ILE A 111 -0.06 -19.07 10.40
C ILE A 111 -0.63 -17.66 10.47
N LEU A 112 -1.89 -17.53 10.89
CA LEU A 112 -2.53 -16.23 11.01
C LEU A 112 -1.89 -15.33 12.07
N SER A 113 -1.56 -15.88 13.24
CA SER A 113 -0.90 -15.11 14.30
C SER A 113 0.41 -14.48 13.80
N TYR A 114 1.21 -15.23 13.04
CA TYR A 114 2.42 -14.68 12.40
C TYR A 114 2.11 -13.65 11.31
N ASN A 115 1.05 -13.84 10.52
CA ASN A 115 0.58 -12.85 9.54
C ASN A 115 0.21 -11.51 10.19
N PHE A 116 -0.49 -11.55 11.32
CA PHE A 116 -0.90 -10.35 12.05
C PHE A 116 0.32 -9.55 12.53
N GLU A 117 1.26 -10.21 13.19
CA GLU A 117 2.49 -9.59 13.70
C GLU A 117 3.35 -9.03 12.56
N SER A 118 3.45 -9.78 11.44
CA SER A 118 4.13 -9.34 10.22
C SER A 118 3.48 -8.10 9.60
N LEU A 119 2.15 -8.02 9.57
CA LEU A 119 1.41 -6.89 9.02
C LEU A 119 1.70 -5.60 9.80
N GLU A 120 1.69 -5.65 11.14
CA GLU A 120 2.01 -4.50 12.00
C GLU A 120 3.44 -3.99 11.76
N LEU A 121 4.41 -4.90 11.74
CA LEU A 121 5.82 -4.58 11.50
C LEU A 121 6.07 -4.02 10.10
N SER A 122 5.33 -4.49 9.09
CA SER A 122 5.43 -4.00 7.72
C SER A 122 5.14 -2.49 7.62
N GLY A 123 4.15 -1.97 8.34
CA GLY A 123 3.84 -0.54 8.37
C GLY A 123 4.96 0.29 9.00
N LYS A 124 5.52 -0.18 10.13
CA LYS A 124 6.69 0.42 10.78
C LYS A 124 7.92 0.42 9.87
N GLN A 125 8.13 -0.66 9.12
CA GLN A 125 9.22 -0.78 8.16
C GLN A 125 9.06 0.22 7.00
N GLN A 126 7.88 0.32 6.39
CA GLN A 126 7.60 1.30 5.34
C GLN A 126 7.81 2.74 5.84
N GLY A 127 7.35 3.07 7.05
CA GLY A 127 7.58 4.37 7.68
C GLY A 127 9.06 4.67 7.88
N THR A 128 9.83 3.70 8.39
CA THR A 128 11.28 3.84 8.59
C THR A 128 11.99 4.08 7.26
N VAL A 129 11.64 3.34 6.20
CA VAL A 129 12.21 3.54 4.86
C VAL A 129 11.93 4.95 4.34
N LEU A 130 10.68 5.43 4.44
CA LEU A 130 10.33 6.79 4.02
C LEU A 130 11.07 7.86 4.83
N GLN A 131 11.27 7.65 6.13
CA GLN A 131 12.01 8.56 6.99
C GLN A 131 13.50 8.60 6.66
N LEU A 132 14.12 7.44 6.43
CA LEU A 132 15.54 7.34 6.05
C LEU A 132 15.78 7.98 4.68
N LEU A 133 14.94 7.68 3.69
CA LEU A 133 15.02 8.30 2.37
C LEU A 133 14.78 9.81 2.43
N GLY A 134 13.80 10.25 3.22
CA GLY A 134 13.51 11.68 3.44
C GLY A 134 14.64 12.42 4.18
N SER A 135 15.50 11.69 4.89
CA SER A 135 16.61 12.24 5.69
C SER A 135 17.98 11.95 5.11
N ILE A 136 18.07 11.41 3.88
CA ILE A 136 19.33 10.92 3.30
C ILE A 136 20.43 12.00 3.25
N ALA A 137 20.05 13.26 2.96
CA ALA A 137 21.00 14.38 2.95
C ALA A 137 21.62 14.62 4.33
N LYS A 138 20.80 14.53 5.40
CA LYS A 138 21.28 14.68 6.79
C LYS A 138 22.20 13.53 7.17
N LEU A 139 21.85 12.30 6.78
CA LEU A 139 22.66 11.11 7.04
C LEU A 139 24.03 11.19 6.35
N ARG A 140 24.06 11.68 5.10
CA ARG A 140 25.32 11.88 4.35
C ARG A 140 26.21 12.94 4.95
N VAL A 141 25.65 14.06 5.38
CA VAL A 141 26.41 15.13 6.07
C VAL A 141 27.00 14.61 7.38
N ALA A 142 26.28 13.73 8.09
CA ALA A 142 26.73 13.14 9.34
C ALA A 142 27.61 11.88 9.17
N GLY A 143 27.82 11.36 7.96
CA GLY A 143 28.51 10.08 7.72
C GLY A 143 27.86 8.87 8.41
N ALA A 144 26.54 8.94 8.65
CA ALA A 144 25.80 8.01 9.51
C ALA A 144 25.01 6.95 8.72
N GLU A 145 25.36 6.66 7.47
CA GLU A 145 24.63 5.72 6.61
C GLU A 145 24.67 4.29 7.14
N ARG A 146 25.79 3.87 7.74
CA ARG A 146 25.93 2.55 8.35
C ARG A 146 25.01 2.40 9.56
N GLU A 147 24.95 3.41 10.42
CA GLU A 147 24.07 3.40 11.60
C GLU A 147 22.58 3.43 11.19
N ALA A 148 22.24 4.23 10.18
CA ALA A 148 20.90 4.21 9.58
C ALA A 148 20.52 2.83 9.02
N PHE A 149 21.44 2.15 8.35
CA PHE A 149 21.24 0.80 7.87
C PHE A 149 21.03 -0.20 9.01
N LEU A 150 21.77 -0.08 10.12
CA LEU A 150 21.59 -0.94 11.30
C LEU A 150 20.21 -0.75 11.94
N VAL A 151 19.69 0.49 12.01
CA VAL A 151 18.33 0.76 12.48
C VAL A 151 17.29 0.07 11.61
N TRP A 152 17.42 0.18 10.27
CA TRP A 152 16.54 -0.52 9.34
C TRP A 152 16.66 -2.06 9.48
N LEU A 153 17.89 -2.57 9.56
CA LEU A 153 18.19 -4.00 9.66
C LEU A 153 17.55 -4.65 10.89
N ARG A 154 17.52 -3.96 12.04
CA ARG A 154 16.87 -4.47 13.27
C ARG A 154 15.37 -4.71 13.05
N THR A 155 14.68 -3.77 12.41
CA THR A 155 13.25 -3.90 12.09
C THR A 155 13.03 -4.95 11.02
N TYR A 156 13.85 -4.95 9.97
CA TYR A 156 13.79 -5.91 8.87
C TYR A 156 14.00 -7.36 9.33
N ARG A 157 14.98 -7.61 10.20
CA ARG A 157 15.28 -8.94 10.74
C ARG A 157 14.05 -9.56 11.40
N ARG A 158 13.29 -8.79 12.20
CA ARG A 158 12.06 -9.28 12.84
C ARG A 158 11.02 -9.69 11.80
N THR A 159 10.76 -8.82 10.83
CA THR A 159 9.82 -9.11 9.72
C THR A 159 10.21 -10.39 8.98
N VAL A 160 11.48 -10.54 8.62
CA VAL A 160 11.98 -11.73 7.91
C VAL A 160 11.84 -12.99 8.77
N THR A 161 12.19 -12.96 10.06
CA THR A 161 12.07 -14.15 10.92
C THR A 161 10.62 -14.62 11.08
N LEU A 162 9.67 -13.70 11.21
CA LEU A 162 8.25 -14.03 11.27
C LEU A 162 7.74 -14.55 9.93
N SER A 163 8.13 -13.91 8.83
CA SER A 163 7.81 -14.35 7.47
C SER A 163 8.37 -15.75 7.18
N LEU A 164 9.58 -16.07 7.64
CA LEU A 164 10.15 -17.41 7.51
C LEU A 164 9.38 -18.45 8.33
N ARG A 165 9.05 -18.15 9.60
CA ARG A 165 8.23 -19.05 10.44
C ARG A 165 6.87 -19.30 9.79
N GLN A 166 6.23 -18.25 9.29
CA GLN A 166 4.99 -18.34 8.53
C GLN A 166 5.17 -19.23 7.29
N SER A 167 6.22 -19.01 6.50
CA SER A 167 6.51 -19.73 5.26
C SER A 167 6.77 -21.22 5.50
N ILE A 168 7.48 -21.55 6.58
CA ILE A 168 7.71 -22.95 6.98
C ILE A 168 6.37 -23.62 7.34
N LEU A 169 5.52 -22.97 8.14
CA LEU A 169 4.20 -23.53 8.47
C LEU A 169 3.29 -23.65 7.23
N SER A 170 3.30 -22.66 6.34
CA SER A 170 2.51 -22.72 5.11
C SER A 170 3.00 -23.82 4.16
N ASN A 171 4.32 -24.03 4.08
CA ASN A 171 4.91 -25.11 3.28
C ASN A 171 4.56 -26.48 3.86
N ARG A 172 4.62 -26.65 5.18
CA ARG A 172 4.16 -27.87 5.85
C ARG A 172 2.69 -28.16 5.56
N LEU A 173 1.83 -27.15 5.64
CA LEU A 173 0.41 -27.28 5.31
C LEU A 173 0.18 -27.53 3.81
N HIS A 174 1.03 -27.00 2.93
CA HIS A 174 0.99 -27.30 1.50
C HIS A 174 1.31 -28.77 1.24
N ILE A 175 2.41 -29.28 1.80
CA ILE A 175 2.82 -30.69 1.68
C ILE A 175 1.73 -31.63 2.20
N LEU A 176 1.16 -31.31 3.38
CA LEU A 176 0.06 -32.06 3.96
C LEU A 176 -1.17 -32.10 3.04
N ARG A 177 -1.52 -30.98 2.40
CA ARG A 177 -2.63 -30.89 1.44
C ARG A 177 -2.36 -31.64 0.13
N SER A 178 -1.15 -31.55 -0.42
CA SER A 178 -0.83 -32.19 -1.69
C SER A 178 -0.84 -33.71 -1.62
N GLY A 179 -0.48 -34.29 -0.47
CA GLY A 179 -0.49 -35.75 -0.26
C GLY A 179 -1.86 -36.34 0.09
N PHE A 180 -2.79 -35.52 0.59
CA PHE A 180 -4.07 -35.99 1.14
C PHE A 180 -4.95 -36.71 0.11
N GLY A 181 -5.13 -36.11 -1.08
CA GLY A 181 -6.00 -36.68 -2.13
C GLY A 181 -5.55 -38.08 -2.57
N PRO A 182 -4.31 -38.26 -3.04
CA PRO A 182 -3.79 -39.57 -3.42
C PRO A 182 -3.85 -40.60 -2.27
N MET A 183 -3.50 -40.19 -1.05
CA MET A 183 -3.57 -41.07 0.12
C MET A 183 -5.00 -41.55 0.38
N LEU A 184 -5.98 -40.65 0.31
CA LEU A 184 -7.39 -40.98 0.50
C LEU A 184 -7.89 -41.95 -0.59
N THR A 185 -7.49 -41.74 -1.84
CA THR A 185 -7.83 -42.65 -2.94
C THR A 185 -7.27 -44.06 -2.70
N VAL A 186 -6.03 -44.19 -2.22
CA VAL A 186 -5.43 -45.49 -1.88
C VAL A 186 -6.17 -46.15 -0.72
N VAL A 187 -6.52 -45.40 0.33
CA VAL A 187 -7.30 -45.93 1.47
C VAL A 187 -8.66 -46.45 1.01
N VAL A 188 -9.36 -45.70 0.17
CA VAL A 188 -10.64 -46.11 -0.42
C VAL A 188 -10.49 -47.39 -1.23
N LEU A 189 -9.45 -47.49 -2.08
CA LEU A 189 -9.16 -48.69 -2.88
C LEU A 189 -8.93 -49.91 -1.99
N VAL A 190 -8.14 -49.76 -0.93
CA VAL A 190 -7.85 -50.86 0.01
C VAL A 190 -9.10 -51.30 0.76
N VAL A 191 -9.92 -50.35 1.23
CA VAL A 191 -11.17 -50.65 1.96
C VAL A 191 -12.20 -51.32 1.05
N LEU A 192 -12.38 -50.82 -0.17
CA LEU A 192 -13.28 -51.44 -1.16
C LEU A 192 -12.80 -52.83 -1.58
N GLY A 193 -11.50 -53.00 -1.83
CA GLY A 193 -10.91 -54.29 -2.15
C GLY A 193 -11.03 -55.29 -0.99
N ALA A 194 -10.81 -54.84 0.25
CA ALA A 194 -10.94 -55.69 1.43
C ALA A 194 -12.40 -56.09 1.67
N HIS A 195 -13.34 -55.14 1.51
CA HIS A 195 -14.77 -55.40 1.72
C HIS A 195 -15.36 -56.33 0.66
N SER A 196 -14.93 -56.19 -0.59
CA SER A 196 -15.30 -57.10 -1.68
C SER A 196 -14.62 -58.46 -1.63
N GLY A 197 -13.65 -58.66 -0.71
CA GLY A 197 -12.83 -59.86 -0.66
C GLY A 197 -11.89 -60.04 -1.86
N ASN A 198 -11.80 -59.03 -2.74
CA ASN A 198 -11.10 -59.05 -4.03
C ASN A 198 -9.77 -58.28 -4.02
N LEU A 199 -9.34 -57.71 -2.87
CA LEU A 199 -8.08 -56.94 -2.75
C LEU A 199 -6.87 -57.70 -3.29
N PHE A 200 -6.86 -59.02 -3.10
CA PHE A 200 -5.79 -59.93 -3.54
C PHE A 200 -6.25 -60.90 -4.62
N ALA A 201 -7.36 -60.64 -5.31
CA ALA A 201 -7.88 -61.53 -6.35
C ALA A 201 -6.85 -61.78 -7.49
N PHE A 202 -6.00 -60.80 -7.79
CA PHE A 202 -4.89 -60.94 -8.74
C PHE A 202 -3.77 -61.88 -8.26
N PHE A 203 -3.57 -62.01 -6.94
CA PHE A 203 -2.57 -62.91 -6.34
C PHE A 203 -3.14 -64.28 -5.96
N ARG A 204 -4.45 -64.52 -6.16
CA ARG A 204 -5.06 -65.82 -5.90
C ARG A 204 -4.86 -66.75 -7.09
N SER A 205 -4.57 -68.02 -6.79
CA SER A 205 -4.45 -69.09 -7.79
C SER A 205 -5.77 -69.25 -8.55
N THR A 206 -5.71 -69.50 -9.86
CA THR A 206 -6.85 -69.65 -10.80
C THR A 206 -7.85 -70.76 -10.45
N ASN A 207 -7.62 -71.53 -9.39
CA ASN A 207 -8.43 -72.68 -8.97
C ASN A 207 -9.31 -72.41 -7.73
N ASP A 208 -9.41 -71.18 -7.24
CA ASP A 208 -10.25 -70.85 -6.07
C ASP A 208 -11.75 -70.74 -6.49
N PRO A 209 -12.68 -71.56 -5.95
CA PRO A 209 -14.07 -71.67 -6.45
C PRO A 209 -15.00 -70.50 -6.06
N ARG A 210 -14.50 -69.45 -5.42
CA ARG A 210 -15.34 -68.33 -4.98
C ARG A 210 -15.76 -67.49 -6.19
N PRO A 211 -17.07 -67.29 -6.44
CA PRO A 211 -17.52 -66.45 -7.53
C PRO A 211 -16.99 -65.04 -7.34
N TYR A 212 -16.42 -64.46 -8.40
CA TYR A 212 -16.08 -63.04 -8.42
C TYR A 212 -17.38 -62.24 -8.45
N THR A 213 -17.84 -61.79 -7.28
CA THR A 213 -18.96 -60.86 -7.17
C THR A 213 -18.40 -59.45 -7.06
N PRO A 214 -18.40 -58.66 -8.15
CA PRO A 214 -17.98 -57.27 -8.07
C PRO A 214 -18.97 -56.51 -7.17
N LEU A 215 -18.46 -55.86 -6.12
CA LEU A 215 -19.26 -55.00 -5.24
C LEU A 215 -19.86 -53.81 -6.00
N MET A 216 -19.17 -53.37 -7.06
CA MET A 216 -19.57 -52.31 -7.98
C MET A 216 -19.03 -52.60 -9.38
N SER A 217 -19.73 -52.15 -10.39
CA SER A 217 -19.26 -52.16 -11.78
C SER A 217 -18.09 -51.19 -11.98
N VAL A 218 -17.33 -51.40 -13.07
CA VAL A 218 -16.21 -50.53 -13.43
C VAL A 218 -16.69 -49.07 -13.66
N ALA A 219 -17.89 -48.90 -14.21
CA ALA A 219 -18.50 -47.58 -14.42
C ALA A 219 -18.84 -46.90 -13.09
N GLU A 220 -19.44 -47.63 -12.14
CA GLU A 220 -19.76 -47.10 -10.80
C GLU A 220 -18.49 -46.73 -10.03
N PHE A 221 -17.44 -47.56 -10.11
CA PHE A 221 -16.14 -47.24 -9.51
C PHE A 221 -15.52 -45.97 -10.11
N ALA A 222 -15.55 -45.82 -11.43
CA ALA A 222 -15.05 -44.64 -12.11
C ALA A 222 -15.82 -43.37 -11.68
N SER A 223 -17.16 -43.46 -11.64
CA SER A 223 -18.02 -42.37 -11.15
C SER A 223 -17.76 -42.03 -9.68
N PHE A 224 -17.57 -43.03 -8.82
CA PHE A 224 -17.20 -42.82 -7.42
C PHE A 224 -15.85 -42.12 -7.27
N ASN A 225 -14.85 -42.50 -8.08
CA ASN A 225 -13.52 -41.87 -8.04
C ASN A 225 -13.57 -40.40 -8.49
N VAL A 226 -14.36 -40.07 -9.51
CA VAL A 226 -14.62 -38.68 -9.93
C VAL A 226 -15.30 -37.90 -8.81
N ALA A 227 -16.33 -38.48 -8.18
CA ALA A 227 -17.03 -37.85 -7.05
C ALA A 227 -16.09 -37.62 -5.85
N LEU A 228 -15.20 -38.58 -5.54
CA LEU A 228 -14.17 -38.46 -4.51
C LEU A 228 -13.16 -37.36 -4.84
N GLY A 229 -12.69 -37.27 -6.09
CA GLY A 229 -11.79 -36.19 -6.52
C GLY A 229 -12.44 -34.80 -6.38
N GLN A 230 -13.71 -34.68 -6.77
CA GLN A 230 -14.49 -33.44 -6.59
C GLN A 230 -14.70 -33.11 -5.11
N PHE A 231 -14.99 -34.11 -4.26
CA PHE A 231 -15.12 -33.94 -2.82
C PHE A 231 -13.80 -33.44 -2.18
N VAL A 232 -12.67 -34.09 -2.50
CA VAL A 232 -11.35 -33.67 -2.00
C VAL A 232 -11.06 -32.23 -2.44
N SER A 233 -11.32 -31.88 -3.69
CA SER A 233 -11.15 -30.52 -4.20
C SER A 233 -12.00 -29.50 -3.42
N ALA A 234 -13.25 -29.84 -3.12
CA ALA A 234 -14.15 -29.00 -2.32
C ALA A 234 -13.64 -28.85 -0.87
N VAL A 235 -13.21 -29.93 -0.22
CA VAL A 235 -12.61 -29.87 1.13
C VAL A 235 -11.38 -28.95 1.13
N MET A 236 -10.53 -29.04 0.10
CA MET A 236 -9.34 -28.18 -0.02
C MET A 236 -9.70 -26.71 -0.25
N SER A 237 -10.71 -26.42 -1.09
CA SER A 237 -11.14 -25.06 -1.38
C SER A 237 -11.80 -24.41 -0.16
N LEU A 238 -12.67 -25.12 0.56
CA LEU A 238 -13.28 -24.66 1.81
C LEU A 238 -12.25 -24.45 2.92
N THR A 239 -11.30 -25.38 3.07
CA THR A 239 -10.21 -25.24 4.04
C THR A 239 -9.36 -24.01 3.75
N ARG A 240 -9.13 -23.69 2.47
CA ARG A 240 -8.42 -22.47 2.09
C ARG A 240 -9.27 -21.22 2.37
N ALA A 241 -10.57 -21.28 2.06
CA ALA A 241 -11.52 -20.19 2.27
C ALA A 241 -11.69 -19.84 3.76
N SER A 242 -11.70 -20.83 4.65
CA SER A 242 -11.79 -20.60 6.09
C SER A 242 -10.58 -19.83 6.63
N LEU A 243 -9.36 -20.13 6.16
CA LEU A 243 -8.15 -19.36 6.49
C LEU A 243 -8.27 -17.89 6.05
N PHE A 244 -8.92 -17.62 4.92
CA PHE A 244 -9.16 -16.26 4.45
C PHE A 244 -10.13 -15.48 5.34
N ILE A 245 -11.18 -16.12 5.88
CA ILE A 245 -12.10 -15.47 6.85
C ILE A 245 -11.32 -15.01 8.09
N VAL A 246 -10.49 -15.88 8.65
CA VAL A 246 -9.73 -15.50 9.85
C VAL A 246 -8.68 -14.41 9.53
N MET A 247 -8.20 -14.32 8.29
CA MET A 247 -7.37 -13.19 7.83
C MET A 247 -8.12 -11.85 7.77
N LEU A 248 -9.45 -11.81 7.69
CA LEU A 248 -10.19 -10.55 7.64
C LEU A 248 -10.06 -9.75 8.94
N GLN A 249 -9.99 -10.42 10.10
CA GLN A 249 -9.94 -9.77 11.41
C GLN A 249 -8.74 -8.80 11.56
N PRO A 250 -7.48 -9.17 11.24
CA PRO A 250 -6.32 -8.27 11.20
C PRO A 250 -6.56 -6.99 10.39
N TYR A 251 -7.06 -7.14 9.16
CA TYR A 251 -7.26 -6.03 8.25
C TYR A 251 -8.38 -5.12 8.76
N PHE A 252 -9.46 -5.71 9.27
CA PHE A 252 -10.56 -4.97 9.88
C PHE A 252 -10.09 -4.16 11.09
N GLN A 253 -9.29 -4.76 12.00
CA GLN A 253 -8.71 -4.04 13.15
C GLN A 253 -7.81 -2.87 12.72
N ARG A 254 -7.08 -3.02 11.60
CA ARG A 254 -6.23 -1.96 11.07
C ARG A 254 -7.00 -0.80 10.43
N VAL A 255 -8.11 -1.12 9.78
CA VAL A 255 -9.01 -0.19 9.09
C VAL A 255 -9.94 0.53 10.07
N ARG A 256 -10.30 -0.13 11.18
CA ARG A 256 -11.23 0.34 12.21
C ARG A 256 -11.04 1.81 12.62
N PRO A 257 -9.81 2.32 12.90
CA PRO A 257 -9.61 3.72 13.25
C PRO A 257 -10.08 4.70 12.17
N ILE A 258 -9.98 4.36 10.88
CA ILE A 258 -10.45 5.22 9.78
C ILE A 258 -11.99 5.22 9.74
N LEU A 259 -12.62 4.06 9.98
CA LEU A 259 -14.07 3.91 9.94
C LEU A 259 -14.75 4.60 11.13
N GLU A 260 -14.18 4.45 12.33
CA GLU A 260 -14.72 5.00 13.58
C GLU A 260 -14.33 6.48 13.81
N ALA A 261 -13.34 6.98 13.06
CA ALA A 261 -12.95 8.39 13.18
C ALA A 261 -14.11 9.31 12.81
N LYS A 262 -14.26 10.35 13.64
CA LYS A 262 -15.23 11.40 13.45
C LYS A 262 -14.88 12.19 12.19
N GLU A 263 -15.89 12.38 11.36
CA GLU A 263 -15.81 13.29 10.22
C GLU A 263 -15.98 14.73 10.68
N GLU A 264 -15.45 15.63 9.87
CA GLU A 264 -15.73 17.06 9.94
C GLU A 264 -17.17 17.29 9.48
N ARG A 265 -17.89 18.19 10.17
CA ARG A 265 -19.28 18.52 9.86
C ARG A 265 -19.32 19.44 8.64
N ILE A 266 -19.23 18.85 7.45
CA ILE A 266 -19.30 19.58 6.18
C ILE A 266 -20.77 19.81 5.82
N GLY A 267 -21.15 21.03 5.45
CA GLY A 267 -22.51 21.33 5.02
C GLY A 267 -23.53 21.44 6.16
N GLN A 268 -23.10 21.35 7.41
CA GLN A 268 -23.96 21.42 8.60
C GLN A 268 -23.56 22.63 9.46
N GLY A 269 -24.54 23.45 9.81
CA GLY A 269 -24.34 24.65 10.64
C GLY A 269 -24.83 25.92 9.95
N SER A 270 -24.68 27.04 10.66
CA SER A 270 -24.95 28.37 10.13
C SER A 270 -23.94 28.70 9.04
N ARG A 271 -24.46 29.09 7.88
CA ARG A 271 -23.68 29.61 6.76
C ARG A 271 -23.66 31.12 6.83
N PHE A 272 -22.52 31.70 6.49
CA PHE A 272 -22.37 33.15 6.37
C PHE A 272 -22.40 33.54 4.90
N SER A 273 -23.24 34.49 4.52
CA SER A 273 -23.18 35.12 3.20
C SER A 273 -21.89 35.93 3.06
N GLN A 274 -21.54 36.70 4.09
CA GLN A 274 -20.31 37.47 4.18
C GLN A 274 -19.93 37.65 5.66
N LEU A 275 -18.67 37.34 5.99
CA LEU A 275 -18.13 37.55 7.33
C LEU A 275 -17.79 39.03 7.56
N SER A 276 -18.21 39.58 8.70
CA SER A 276 -17.78 40.90 9.16
C SER A 276 -16.35 40.86 9.73
N GLY A 277 -15.93 39.70 10.22
CA GLY A 277 -14.55 39.46 10.69
C GLY A 277 -14.35 39.71 12.18
N VAL A 278 -15.41 39.77 12.98
CA VAL A 278 -15.30 39.85 14.45
C VAL A 278 -15.04 38.45 15.00
N ILE A 279 -13.95 38.29 15.76
CA ILE A 279 -13.57 37.02 16.39
C ILE A 279 -13.52 37.22 17.91
N GLU A 280 -14.12 36.31 18.67
CA GLU A 280 -14.11 36.37 20.12
C GLU A 280 -13.79 35.01 20.74
N LEU A 281 -12.77 34.95 21.59
CA LEU A 281 -12.43 33.81 22.42
C LEU A 281 -12.89 34.10 23.85
N ARG A 282 -13.62 33.18 24.47
CA ARG A 282 -14.09 33.30 25.86
C ARG A 282 -13.63 32.09 26.68
N ASP A 283 -12.77 32.33 27.68
CA ASP A 283 -12.18 31.33 28.60
C ASP A 283 -11.69 30.05 27.89
N VAL A 284 -11.00 30.22 26.76
CA VAL A 284 -10.58 29.09 25.92
C VAL A 284 -9.47 28.31 26.62
N ARG A 285 -9.74 27.03 26.89
CA ARG A 285 -8.75 26.06 27.38
C ARG A 285 -8.52 24.99 26.34
N PHE A 286 -7.26 24.68 26.06
CA PHE A 286 -6.90 23.75 24.99
C PHE A 286 -5.64 22.96 25.31
N ARG A 287 -5.67 21.67 24.98
CA ARG A 287 -4.55 20.74 24.98
C ARG A 287 -4.61 19.84 23.75
N TYR A 288 -3.47 19.34 23.29
CA TYR A 288 -3.38 18.50 22.09
C TYR A 288 -3.82 17.04 22.30
N ALA A 289 -3.75 16.56 23.54
CA ALA A 289 -4.18 15.23 23.95
C ALA A 289 -4.70 15.30 25.40
N PRO A 290 -5.63 14.43 25.83
CA PRO A 290 -6.17 14.44 27.20
C PRO A 290 -5.07 14.44 28.27
N ASP A 291 -4.00 13.69 28.03
CA ASP A 291 -2.90 13.47 28.95
C ASP A 291 -1.80 14.55 28.85
N ALA A 292 -1.92 15.48 27.91
CA ALA A 292 -0.95 16.55 27.67
C ALA A 292 -1.23 17.78 28.55
N PRO A 293 -0.21 18.60 28.86
CA PRO A 293 -0.43 19.86 29.56
C PRO A 293 -1.28 20.83 28.73
N LEU A 294 -2.07 21.65 29.42
CA LEU A 294 -2.83 22.74 28.82
C LEU A 294 -1.88 23.74 28.15
N VAL A 295 -2.10 23.95 26.85
CA VAL A 295 -1.40 24.94 26.02
C VAL A 295 -2.05 26.32 26.20
N LEU A 296 -3.39 26.38 26.17
CA LEU A 296 -4.16 27.57 26.49
C LEU A 296 -4.88 27.35 27.82
N LYS A 297 -4.77 28.31 28.74
CA LYS A 297 -5.22 28.21 30.13
C LYS A 297 -6.27 29.28 30.47
N GLY A 298 -7.33 29.37 29.67
CA GLY A 298 -8.42 30.33 29.88
C GLY A 298 -8.20 31.63 29.12
N LEU A 299 -7.85 31.52 27.83
CA LEU A 299 -7.61 32.67 26.98
C LEU A 299 -8.94 33.34 26.61
N SER A 300 -9.08 34.61 26.98
CA SER A 300 -10.18 35.48 26.55
C SER A 300 -9.63 36.65 25.74
N MET A 301 -10.10 36.82 24.51
CA MET A 301 -9.70 37.94 23.66
C MET A 301 -10.76 38.25 22.61
N ARG A 302 -10.88 39.52 22.21
CA ARG A 302 -11.79 39.95 21.13
C ARG A 302 -10.99 40.67 20.06
N ILE A 303 -11.12 40.23 18.82
CA ILE A 303 -10.56 40.84 17.62
C ILE A 303 -11.73 41.52 16.89
N PRO A 304 -11.79 42.86 16.89
CA PRO A 304 -12.80 43.57 16.11
C PRO A 304 -12.56 43.44 14.60
N ALA A 305 -13.64 43.61 13.83
CA ALA A 305 -13.60 43.64 12.38
C ALA A 305 -12.59 44.66 11.85
N GLU A 306 -12.01 44.37 10.68
CA GLU A 306 -11.12 45.28 9.93
C GLU A 306 -9.88 45.75 10.71
N ARG A 307 -9.49 45.08 11.79
CA ARG A 307 -8.27 45.40 12.54
C ARG A 307 -7.16 44.39 12.29
N PHE A 308 -5.96 44.92 12.16
CA PHE A 308 -4.74 44.13 12.16
C PHE A 308 -4.30 43.85 13.59
N VAL A 309 -4.21 42.56 13.94
CA VAL A 309 -3.81 42.11 15.30
C VAL A 309 -2.56 41.23 15.19
N ALA A 310 -1.54 41.55 15.98
CA ALA A 310 -0.31 40.77 16.08
C ALA A 310 -0.28 39.94 17.37
N LEU A 311 -0.06 38.64 17.24
CA LEU A 311 0.13 37.72 18.38
C LEU A 311 1.63 37.54 18.65
N VAL A 312 2.11 38.07 19.78
CA VAL A 312 3.52 37.99 20.19
C VAL A 312 3.70 37.12 21.44
N GLY A 313 4.88 36.51 21.60
CA GLY A 313 5.20 35.70 22.77
C GLY A 313 6.31 34.68 22.49
N SER A 314 6.81 34.04 23.55
CA SER A 314 7.88 33.03 23.47
C SER A 314 7.47 31.80 22.63
N SER A 315 8.46 31.05 22.14
CA SER A 315 8.21 29.77 21.49
C SER A 315 7.45 28.84 22.45
N GLY A 316 6.41 28.16 21.96
CA GLY A 316 5.57 27.30 22.80
C GLY A 316 4.43 28.01 23.55
N ALA A 317 4.31 29.34 23.49
CA ALA A 317 3.23 30.09 24.15
C ALA A 317 1.80 29.85 23.58
N GLY A 318 1.64 28.95 22.59
CA GLY A 318 0.32 28.61 22.03
C GLY A 318 -0.15 29.45 20.84
N LYS A 319 0.67 30.37 20.30
CA LYS A 319 0.32 31.23 19.15
C LYS A 319 -0.20 30.43 17.95
N SER A 320 0.53 29.40 17.53
CA SER A 320 0.12 28.53 16.41
C SER A 320 -1.11 27.69 16.77
N SER A 321 -1.33 27.39 18.06
CA SER A 321 -2.51 26.68 18.54
C SER A 321 -3.76 27.55 18.41
N ILE A 322 -3.67 28.86 18.72
CA ILE A 322 -4.76 29.82 18.49
C ILE A 322 -5.15 29.84 17.01
N ILE A 323 -4.18 29.96 16.09
CA ILE A 323 -4.47 29.94 14.64
C ILE A 323 -5.17 28.64 14.24
N ARG A 324 -4.73 27.48 14.75
CA ARG A 324 -5.38 26.18 14.45
C ARG A 324 -6.81 26.09 14.97
N LEU A 325 -7.09 26.65 16.14
CA LEU A 325 -8.44 26.72 16.70
C LEU A 325 -9.34 27.63 15.86
N LEU A 326 -8.85 28.80 15.43
CA LEU A 326 -9.58 29.70 14.54
C LEU A 326 -9.89 29.06 13.18
N LEU A 327 -8.99 28.22 12.67
CA LEU A 327 -9.22 27.43 11.44
C LEU A 327 -10.17 26.25 11.63
N GLY A 328 -10.61 25.97 12.85
CA GLY A 328 -11.43 24.81 13.19
C GLY A 328 -10.70 23.46 13.05
N PHE A 329 -9.36 23.46 12.99
CA PHE A 329 -8.58 22.21 12.93
C PHE A 329 -8.54 21.47 14.27
N ASP A 330 -8.81 22.17 15.36
CA ASP A 330 -8.84 21.66 16.72
C ASP A 330 -10.06 22.28 17.42
N VAL A 331 -10.61 21.59 18.42
CA VAL A 331 -11.75 22.08 19.23
C VAL A 331 -11.24 22.32 20.64
N PRO A 332 -11.59 23.44 21.29
CA PRO A 332 -11.19 23.69 22.67
C PRO A 332 -11.81 22.66 23.64
N GLU A 333 -11.10 22.37 24.73
CA GLU A 333 -11.59 21.48 25.81
C GLU A 333 -12.69 22.17 26.61
N SER A 334 -12.54 23.47 26.87
CA SER A 334 -13.56 24.32 27.47
C SER A 334 -13.47 25.74 26.92
N GLY A 335 -14.54 26.52 27.14
CA GLY A 335 -14.69 27.84 26.55
C GLY A 335 -15.21 27.79 25.12
N ASN A 336 -15.35 28.97 24.52
CA ASN A 336 -16.04 29.13 23.25
C ASN A 336 -15.28 30.10 22.34
N ILE A 337 -15.37 29.84 21.03
CA ILE A 337 -14.86 30.71 19.98
C ILE A 337 -16.07 31.18 19.18
N TYR A 338 -16.24 32.47 19.03
CA TYR A 338 -17.32 33.08 18.27
C TYR A 338 -16.75 33.77 17.05
N LEU A 339 -17.43 33.60 15.93
CA LEU A 339 -17.23 34.30 14.68
C LEU A 339 -18.51 35.08 14.37
N ASP A 340 -18.42 36.41 14.33
CA ASP A 340 -19.55 37.33 14.15
C ASP A 340 -20.72 37.04 15.13
N GLY A 341 -20.37 36.70 16.37
CA GLY A 341 -21.33 36.37 17.43
C GLY A 341 -21.89 34.95 17.40
N THR A 342 -21.59 34.15 16.36
CA THR A 342 -21.99 32.74 16.27
C THR A 342 -20.88 31.84 16.76
N ASP A 343 -21.20 30.89 17.64
CA ASP A 343 -20.21 29.92 18.13
C ASP A 343 -19.73 29.01 17.00
N LEU A 344 -18.41 28.91 16.85
CA LEU A 344 -17.71 28.16 15.81
C LEU A 344 -18.13 26.69 15.73
N ARG A 345 -18.62 26.10 16.83
CA ARG A 345 -19.14 24.71 16.88
C ARG A 345 -20.40 24.50 16.04
N PHE A 346 -21.13 25.58 15.73
CA PHE A 346 -22.35 25.57 14.93
C PHE A 346 -22.16 26.21 13.55
N VAL A 347 -20.93 26.57 13.18
CA VAL A 347 -20.60 27.17 11.88
C VAL A 347 -20.24 26.07 10.88
N ASP A 348 -20.67 26.23 9.63
CA ASP A 348 -20.15 25.42 8.52
C ASP A 348 -18.69 25.79 8.23
N LEU A 349 -17.77 24.91 8.64
CA LEU A 349 -16.33 25.15 8.52
C LEU A 349 -15.87 25.28 7.06
N GLN A 350 -16.57 24.66 6.11
CA GLN A 350 -16.20 24.76 4.70
C GLN A 350 -16.49 26.17 4.17
N ASP A 351 -17.68 26.70 4.46
CA ASP A 351 -18.07 28.05 4.06
C ASP A 351 -17.25 29.13 4.77
N MET A 352 -16.92 28.92 6.05
CA MET A 352 -15.99 29.78 6.77
C MET A 352 -14.61 29.81 6.10
N ARG A 353 -14.02 28.65 5.80
CA ARG A 353 -12.68 28.56 5.21
C ARG A 353 -12.60 29.12 3.79
N ARG A 354 -13.71 29.11 3.04
CA ARG A 354 -13.80 29.79 1.72
C ARG A 354 -13.60 31.31 1.82
N GLN A 355 -13.89 31.90 2.98
CA GLN A 355 -13.74 33.34 3.23
C GLN A 355 -12.44 33.68 3.97
N TYR A 356 -11.65 32.68 4.39
CA TYR A 356 -10.39 32.90 5.10
C TYR A 356 -9.19 32.89 4.13
N GLY A 357 -8.34 33.92 4.22
CA GLY A 357 -6.99 33.89 3.65
C GLY A 357 -5.98 33.41 4.70
N VAL A 358 -5.22 32.34 4.41
CA VAL A 358 -4.31 31.73 5.39
C VAL A 358 -2.95 31.46 4.78
N VAL A 359 -1.90 31.98 5.42
CA VAL A 359 -0.51 31.67 5.08
C VAL A 359 0.13 30.92 6.25
N LEU A 360 0.38 29.62 6.06
CA LEU A 360 1.02 28.77 7.07
C LEU A 360 2.54 28.77 6.91
N GLN A 361 3.26 28.72 8.03
CA GLN A 361 4.73 28.71 8.07
C GLN A 361 5.39 27.61 7.20
N ASN A 362 4.72 26.46 7.05
CA ASN A 362 5.21 25.30 6.29
C ASN A 362 4.38 25.04 5.02
N GLY A 363 4.03 26.09 4.27
CA GLY A 363 3.35 25.96 2.98
C GLY A 363 4.18 25.12 2.00
N ARG A 364 3.64 23.98 1.56
CA ARG A 364 4.24 23.16 0.50
C ARG A 364 3.48 23.41 -0.79
N LEU A 365 4.20 23.81 -1.84
CA LEU A 365 3.69 23.81 -3.19
C LEU A 365 3.45 22.37 -3.66
N LEU A 366 2.33 22.16 -4.34
CA LEU A 366 1.98 20.93 -5.02
C LEU A 366 2.84 20.77 -6.28
N ALA A 367 2.99 19.52 -6.72
CA ALA A 367 3.59 19.25 -8.02
C ALA A 367 2.62 19.74 -9.10
N GLY A 368 3.10 20.57 -10.01
CA GLY A 368 2.24 21.26 -10.99
C GLY A 368 2.89 22.53 -11.50
N SER A 369 2.14 23.28 -12.29
CA SER A 369 2.50 24.63 -12.71
C SER A 369 2.30 25.64 -11.58
N ILE A 370 2.79 26.87 -11.78
CA ILE A 370 2.53 27.98 -10.85
C ILE A 370 1.03 28.28 -10.86
N TYR A 371 0.40 28.30 -12.04
CA TYR A 371 -1.05 28.43 -12.20
C TYR A 371 -1.82 27.37 -11.38
N ASP A 372 -1.46 26.09 -11.47
CA ASP A 372 -2.16 25.02 -10.73
C ASP A 372 -2.10 25.23 -9.20
N ASN A 373 -0.99 25.77 -8.71
CA ASN A 373 -0.80 26.08 -7.29
C ASN A 373 -1.60 27.32 -6.85
N ILE A 374 -1.77 28.33 -7.72
CA ILE A 374 -2.58 29.52 -7.44
C ILE A 374 -4.06 29.17 -7.51
N ALA A 375 -4.50 28.52 -8.58
CA ALA A 375 -5.89 28.16 -8.81
C ALA A 375 -6.36 27.08 -7.83
N ALA A 376 -5.48 26.15 -7.42
CA ALA A 376 -5.77 25.09 -6.45
C ALA A 376 -7.05 24.26 -6.77
N GLY A 377 -7.37 24.11 -8.06
CA GLY A 377 -8.56 23.40 -8.54
C GLY A 377 -9.84 24.25 -8.66
N LEU A 378 -9.77 25.55 -8.36
CA LEU A 378 -10.84 26.52 -8.65
C LEU A 378 -10.78 26.94 -10.13
N PRO A 379 -11.93 27.23 -10.75
CA PRO A 379 -11.98 27.81 -12.10
C PRO A 379 -11.55 29.29 -12.04
N LEU A 380 -10.25 29.55 -12.03
CA LEU A 380 -9.65 30.89 -11.98
C LEU A 380 -9.11 31.26 -13.36
N SER A 381 -9.37 32.46 -13.86
CA SER A 381 -8.76 32.91 -15.12
C SER A 381 -7.25 33.17 -14.96
N GLU A 382 -6.50 33.12 -16.06
CA GLU A 382 -5.06 33.46 -16.03
C GLU A 382 -4.82 34.92 -15.64
N ASP A 383 -5.71 35.82 -16.03
CA ASP A 383 -5.63 37.24 -15.67
C ASP A 383 -5.81 37.45 -14.16
N GLU A 384 -6.79 36.77 -13.54
CA GLU A 384 -6.96 36.79 -12.08
C GLU A 384 -5.75 36.18 -11.36
N ALA A 385 -5.16 35.13 -11.90
CA ALA A 385 -3.93 34.55 -11.35
C ALA A 385 -2.74 35.51 -11.44
N MET A 386 -2.63 36.27 -12.54
CA MET A 386 -1.61 37.30 -12.70
C MET A 386 -1.84 38.50 -11.78
N GLU A 387 -3.09 38.90 -11.55
CA GLU A 387 -3.41 39.95 -10.59
C GLU A 387 -3.08 39.54 -9.16
N ALA A 388 -3.37 38.29 -8.77
CA ALA A 388 -2.95 37.75 -7.49
C ALA A 388 -1.41 37.77 -7.32
N LEU A 389 -0.66 37.46 -8.39
CA LEU A 389 0.80 37.58 -8.40
C LEU A 389 1.26 39.03 -8.28
N ARG A 390 0.55 39.98 -8.89
CA ARG A 390 0.86 41.41 -8.80
C ARG A 390 0.66 41.93 -7.37
N ILE A 391 -0.45 41.56 -6.71
CA ILE A 391 -0.71 41.88 -5.30
C ILE A 391 0.38 41.27 -4.39
N ALA A 392 0.86 40.06 -4.72
CA ALA A 392 1.94 39.41 -4.00
C ALA A 392 3.36 39.91 -4.37
N ALA A 393 3.48 40.88 -5.29
CA ALA A 393 4.74 41.38 -5.85
C ALA A 393 5.66 40.28 -6.45
N LEU A 394 5.05 39.32 -7.15
CA LEU A 394 5.72 38.18 -7.80
C LEU A 394 5.52 38.15 -9.33
N ASP A 395 4.74 39.06 -9.90
CA ASP A 395 4.39 39.05 -11.32
C ASP A 395 5.62 39.22 -12.22
N ASP A 396 6.52 40.16 -11.91
CA ASP A 396 7.76 40.34 -12.66
C ASP A 396 8.67 39.12 -12.59
N VAL A 397 8.73 38.46 -11.42
CA VAL A 397 9.50 37.24 -11.24
C VAL A 397 8.94 36.15 -12.14
N VAL A 398 7.62 35.95 -12.13
CA VAL A 398 6.96 34.89 -12.90
C VAL A 398 7.04 35.14 -14.40
N LYS A 399 6.87 36.39 -14.87
CA LYS A 399 7.02 36.77 -16.29
C LYS A 399 8.41 36.43 -16.84
N ASN A 400 9.44 36.58 -16.01
CA ASN A 400 10.83 36.30 -16.38
C ASN A 400 11.19 34.80 -16.31
N LEU A 401 10.29 33.93 -15.84
CA LEU A 401 10.53 32.48 -15.84
C LEU A 401 10.25 31.88 -17.23
N PRO A 402 11.06 30.91 -17.71
CA PRO A 402 10.68 30.10 -18.86
C PRO A 402 9.34 29.40 -18.63
N MET A 403 8.40 29.61 -19.56
CA MET A 403 6.99 29.19 -19.52
C MET A 403 6.10 29.88 -18.48
N GLY A 404 6.56 30.98 -17.86
CA GLY A 404 5.73 31.87 -17.03
C GLY A 404 4.85 31.15 -16.01
N LEU A 405 3.54 31.42 -16.07
CA LEU A 405 2.50 30.83 -15.23
C LEU A 405 2.43 29.30 -15.33
N HIS A 406 2.71 28.75 -16.51
CA HIS A 406 2.69 27.31 -16.78
C HIS A 406 4.01 26.61 -16.47
N ARG A 407 4.98 27.33 -15.87
CA ARG A 407 6.23 26.71 -15.48
C ARG A 407 5.96 25.63 -14.44
N HIS A 408 6.19 24.38 -14.87
CA HIS A 408 6.11 23.24 -13.97
C HIS A 408 7.27 23.24 -12.98
N ARG A 409 6.93 23.27 -11.70
CA ARG A 409 7.89 22.91 -10.65
C ARG A 409 8.00 21.39 -10.65
N ARG A 410 9.15 20.85 -11.03
CA ARG A 410 9.47 19.44 -10.77
C ARG A 410 9.39 19.20 -9.27
N GLY A 411 8.47 18.34 -8.85
CA GLY A 411 8.38 17.91 -7.47
C GLY A 411 9.72 17.31 -7.03
N ARG A 412 10.08 17.44 -5.75
CA ARG A 412 11.29 16.85 -5.16
C ARG A 412 11.37 15.31 -5.26
N ARG A 413 10.39 14.64 -5.90
CA ARG A 413 10.31 13.18 -6.07
C ARG A 413 10.48 12.68 -7.52
N ASP A 414 10.47 13.55 -8.52
CA ASP A 414 10.62 13.14 -9.93
C ASP A 414 12.09 13.16 -10.38
N VAL A 415 12.95 12.49 -9.62
CA VAL A 415 14.31 12.14 -10.04
C VAL A 415 14.29 10.75 -10.67
N LEU A 416 13.50 10.57 -11.73
CA LEU A 416 13.75 9.54 -12.72
C LEU A 416 14.03 10.28 -14.02
N ARG A 417 15.33 10.43 -14.30
CA ARG A 417 15.86 10.95 -15.56
C ARG A 417 15.17 10.22 -16.71
N ARG A 418 14.39 10.93 -17.53
CA ARG A 418 14.39 10.63 -18.97
C ARG A 418 15.79 11.04 -19.47
N PRO A 419 16.56 10.17 -20.14
CA PRO A 419 17.71 10.64 -20.88
C PRO A 419 17.19 11.62 -21.94
N ALA A 420 17.82 12.80 -22.01
CA ALA A 420 17.61 13.69 -23.14
C ALA A 420 17.96 12.92 -24.43
N PRO A 421 17.22 13.13 -25.55
CA PRO A 421 17.67 12.60 -26.82
C PRO A 421 19.03 13.28 -27.11
N ALA A 422 20.08 12.46 -27.21
CA ALA A 422 21.31 12.94 -27.82
C ALA A 422 20.94 13.45 -29.22
N ALA A 423 21.38 14.66 -29.52
CA ALA A 423 21.29 15.26 -30.84
C ALA A 423 21.84 14.25 -31.85
N ALA A 424 20.94 13.63 -32.62
CA ALA A 424 21.30 12.98 -33.86
C ALA A 424 21.44 14.11 -34.88
N ASP A 425 22.69 14.55 -35.04
CA ASP A 425 23.06 15.41 -36.16
C ASP A 425 22.62 14.75 -37.46
N CYS A 426 21.92 15.57 -38.23
CA CYS A 426 21.61 15.43 -39.64
C CYS A 426 22.68 14.67 -40.44
N ALA A 427 22.36 13.45 -40.84
CA ALA A 427 22.78 12.88 -42.11
C ALA A 427 21.53 12.39 -42.84
N ARG A 428 20.91 13.30 -43.61
CA ARG A 428 19.95 12.94 -44.65
C ARG A 428 20.70 12.12 -45.70
N CYS A 429 20.43 10.81 -45.76
CA CYS A 429 20.69 10.02 -46.96
C CYS A 429 19.35 9.46 -47.44
N HIS A 430 18.77 10.15 -48.40
CA HIS A 430 17.70 9.63 -49.25
C HIS A 430 18.20 8.36 -49.95
N THR A 431 17.63 7.21 -49.64
CA THR A 431 17.61 6.07 -50.55
C THR A 431 16.49 6.32 -51.57
N GLN A 432 16.81 7.06 -52.63
CA GLN A 432 16.10 6.93 -53.90
C GLN A 432 16.71 5.76 -54.67
N THR A 433 15.86 4.77 -54.93
CA THR A 433 16.02 3.72 -55.94
C THR A 433 16.56 4.28 -57.26
N ALA A 434 17.76 3.86 -57.66
CA ALA A 434 18.27 4.08 -59.00
C ALA A 434 18.06 2.82 -59.86
N ARG A 435 17.31 3.02 -60.95
CA ARG A 435 17.29 2.15 -62.12
C ARG A 435 18.69 2.09 -62.76
N ARG A 436 18.94 0.94 -63.41
CA ARG A 436 20.03 0.59 -64.31
C ARG A 436 20.56 1.77 -65.16
N ASP A 437 21.89 1.89 -65.27
CA ASP A 437 22.59 1.71 -66.56
C ASP A 437 24.12 1.65 -66.43
N HIS A 438 24.73 1.02 -67.42
CA HIS A 438 26.13 0.61 -67.59
C HIS A 438 27.20 1.72 -67.49
N GLY A 439 28.42 1.34 -67.08
CA GLY A 439 29.64 2.07 -67.48
C GLY A 439 30.88 1.86 -66.60
N ARG A 440 31.83 1.08 -67.12
CA ARG A 440 33.23 0.81 -66.72
C ARG A 440 33.99 1.95 -65.99
N GLY A 441 34.92 1.56 -65.10
CA GLY A 441 36.27 2.16 -65.07
C GLY A 441 36.93 2.46 -63.71
N HIS A 442 37.96 1.68 -63.39
CA HIS A 442 39.21 2.00 -62.67
C HIS A 442 39.27 2.39 -61.16
N GLN A 443 39.93 1.48 -60.44
CA GLN A 443 40.93 1.63 -59.36
C GLN A 443 41.49 3.05 -59.08
N ARG A 444 41.56 3.44 -57.79
CA ARG A 444 42.80 3.55 -56.97
C ARG A 444 42.56 4.40 -55.70
N ALA A 445 43.28 4.01 -54.65
CA ALA A 445 43.32 4.59 -53.31
C ALA A 445 44.04 5.96 -53.23
N ARG A 446 43.62 6.83 -52.30
CA ARG A 446 44.40 7.91 -51.62
C ARG A 446 43.71 8.20 -50.27
N GLN A 447 44.25 7.80 -49.11
CA GLN A 447 45.23 8.52 -48.28
C GLN A 447 45.03 10.04 -48.24
N CYS A 448 44.52 10.56 -47.12
CA CYS A 448 44.57 11.98 -46.76
C CYS A 448 45.61 12.19 -45.65
N HIS A 449 46.56 13.07 -45.95
CA HIS A 449 47.59 13.58 -45.06
C HIS A 449 47.02 14.42 -43.93
N ALA A 450 47.62 14.30 -42.74
CA ALA A 450 47.53 15.25 -41.64
C ALA A 450 48.90 15.92 -41.46
N ALA A 451 48.89 17.23 -41.20
CA ALA A 451 50.03 18.04 -40.77
C ALA A 451 49.51 19.30 -40.03
N PRO A 452 50.31 19.96 -39.16
CA PRO A 452 50.03 19.96 -37.71
C PRO A 452 50.05 21.38 -37.09
N ARG A 453 49.76 21.47 -35.78
CA ARG A 453 50.28 22.56 -34.94
C ARG A 453 50.80 22.05 -33.59
N HIS A 454 52.02 22.50 -33.30
CA HIS A 454 52.85 22.45 -32.09
C HIS A 454 52.07 22.55 -30.76
N GLY A 455 52.50 21.99 -29.62
CA GLY A 455 53.80 21.48 -29.19
C GLY A 455 54.27 22.19 -27.91
N GLN A 456 54.24 21.49 -26.77
CA GLN A 456 55.07 21.60 -25.53
C GLN A 456 54.36 20.76 -24.42
N SER A 457 54.73 19.49 -24.14
CA SER A 457 55.82 18.97 -23.27
C SER A 457 55.76 19.47 -21.81
N ALA A 458 55.83 18.69 -20.73
CA ALA A 458 56.00 17.26 -20.49
C ALA A 458 55.76 16.93 -18.99
N GLN A 459 55.20 15.73 -18.71
CA GLN A 459 55.44 14.75 -17.60
C GLN A 459 55.45 15.19 -16.10
N PRO A 460 54.95 14.32 -15.17
CA PRO A 460 55.78 13.22 -14.65
C PRO A 460 55.09 11.84 -14.59
N PRO A 461 55.86 10.75 -14.36
CA PRO A 461 55.36 9.37 -14.38
C PRO A 461 55.45 8.62 -13.03
N VAL A 462 54.91 7.39 -13.06
CA VAL A 462 55.24 6.18 -12.27
C VAL A 462 54.63 5.95 -10.87
N HIS A 463 53.77 4.92 -10.85
CA HIS A 463 53.44 4.03 -9.72
C HIS A 463 54.61 3.10 -9.35
N THR A 464 54.79 2.83 -8.05
CA THR A 464 54.85 1.48 -7.38
C THR A 464 55.52 1.67 -6.01
N GLY A 465 54.94 1.19 -4.91
CA GLY A 465 55.13 -0.19 -4.45
C GLY A 465 54.75 -0.33 -2.97
N CYS A 466 54.25 -1.51 -2.64
CA CYS A 466 53.81 -1.97 -1.32
C CYS A 466 54.92 -1.98 -0.26
N HIS A 467 54.56 -1.67 0.99
CA HIS A 467 55.14 -2.32 2.17
C HIS A 467 54.07 -2.52 3.25
N ARG A 468 54.08 -3.73 3.85
CA ARG A 468 53.25 -4.22 4.95
C ARG A 468 54.11 -4.30 6.23
N SER A 469 53.41 -4.38 7.38
CA SER A 469 53.88 -4.66 8.76
C SER A 469 54.47 -3.43 9.50
N ALA A 470 54.23 -3.16 10.79
CA ALA A 470 53.47 -3.81 11.86
C ALA A 470 53.16 -2.75 12.95
N ASP A 471 52.25 -3.10 13.87
CA ASP A 471 52.10 -2.64 15.25
C ASP A 471 51.95 -1.14 15.58
N LEU A 472 50.80 -0.79 16.18
CA LEU A 472 50.70 -0.20 17.53
C LEU A 472 49.24 0.15 17.84
N ASN A 473 48.73 -0.49 18.90
CA ASN A 473 47.53 -0.06 19.64
C ASN A 473 47.81 1.34 20.22
N PRO A 474 46.82 2.26 20.28
CA PRO A 474 46.28 2.49 21.62
C PRO A 474 44.79 2.91 21.65
N GLY A 475 44.18 2.63 22.80
CA GLY A 475 43.61 3.72 23.57
C GLY A 475 42.17 4.10 23.27
N VAL A 476 41.29 3.59 24.12
CA VAL A 476 39.97 4.13 24.44
C VAL A 476 40.04 5.66 24.61
N CYS A 477 39.34 6.40 23.76
CA CYS A 477 39.02 7.82 23.98
C CYS A 477 37.50 7.99 23.96
N ARG A 478 36.91 8.13 25.15
CA ARG A 478 35.60 8.79 25.34
C ARG A 478 35.81 10.31 25.23
N PRO A 479 34.89 11.05 24.60
CA PRO A 479 34.66 12.43 24.96
C PRO A 479 33.35 12.53 25.73
N ASP A 480 33.48 12.74 27.04
CA ASP A 480 32.55 13.59 27.79
C ASP A 480 32.74 15.01 27.29
N LEU A 481 31.70 15.69 26.82
CA LEU A 481 31.64 17.16 26.78
C LEU A 481 30.18 17.61 26.83
N ARG A 482 29.80 17.99 28.05
CA ARG A 482 28.77 18.98 28.38
C ARG A 482 29.12 20.34 27.75
N TYR A 483 28.16 21.27 27.84
CA TYR A 483 28.11 22.68 27.39
C TYR A 483 27.36 22.85 26.06
N ARG A 484 26.41 23.77 25.91
CA ARG A 484 25.82 24.79 26.82
C ARG A 484 24.47 25.19 26.22
#